data_AF-A0A3D1R7P7-F1
#
_entry.id   AF-A0A3D1R7P7-F1
#
_cell.length_a   1.000
_cell.length_b   1.000
_cell.length_c   1.000
_cell.angle_alpha   90.00
_cell.angle_beta   90.00
_cell.angle_gamma   90.00
#
_symmetry.space_group_name_H-M   'P 1'
#
loop_
_entity.id
_entity.type
_entity.pdbx_description
1 polymer ?
#
loop_
_entity_poly.entity_id
_entity_poly.type
_entity_poly.pdbx_seq_one_letter_code
_entity_poly.pdbx_strand_id
1 'polypeptide(L)'
;MPMLVIILGQKLGIDLTAASAPEHIFVMFREGSGKWLNFEATNGTFVSNAWIQNEAPMTQQALASGIYMRPLTKRETVVLMLETLMVFYRQHGWHEEAVALAKLALEHNPKDVSSMLAIGAAYGRQMERDCVSKYGSPRNVPSDQRPYCSQLNAAVGLWQSRAEALGWREPTAAANAEYQERIDRAKAAQ
;
A
#
# COMPACT_ATOMS: atom_id res chain seq x y z
N MET A 1 7.47 -12.68 -5.86
CA MET A 1 8.66 -12.67 -6.74
C MET A 1 8.68 -11.63 -7.89
N PRO A 2 7.77 -10.64 -8.00
CA PRO A 2 7.65 -9.82 -9.21
C PRO A 2 8.90 -9.00 -9.54
N MET A 3 9.57 -8.43 -8.54
CA MET A 3 10.74 -7.57 -8.75
C MET A 3 11.91 -8.32 -9.41
N LEU A 4 12.15 -9.59 -9.05
CA LEU A 4 13.20 -10.39 -9.67
C LEU A 4 12.93 -10.61 -11.17
N VAL A 5 11.70 -10.95 -11.52
CA VAL A 5 11.28 -11.14 -12.92
C VAL A 5 11.44 -9.85 -13.71
N ILE A 6 11.03 -8.71 -13.14
CA ILE A 6 11.18 -7.39 -13.76
C ILE A 6 12.66 -7.08 -14.02
N ILE A 7 13.53 -7.24 -13.02
CA ILE A 7 14.97 -6.94 -13.13
C ILE A 7 15.62 -7.81 -14.21
N LEU A 8 15.36 -9.12 -14.18
CA LEU A 8 15.95 -10.05 -15.16
C LEU A 8 15.41 -9.79 -16.57
N GLY A 9 14.10 -9.62 -16.73
CA GLY A 9 13.51 -9.35 -18.04
C GLY A 9 13.99 -8.03 -18.64
N GLN A 10 14.05 -6.96 -17.84
CA GLN A 10 14.60 -5.67 -18.30
C GLN A 10 16.08 -5.81 -18.71
N LYS A 11 16.88 -6.60 -17.98
CA LYS A 11 18.28 -6.89 -18.36
C LYS A 11 18.39 -7.66 -19.68
N LEU A 12 17.39 -8.46 -20.01
CA LEU A 12 17.29 -9.20 -21.27
C LEU A 12 16.62 -8.40 -22.41
N GLY A 13 16.28 -7.13 -22.19
CA GLY A 13 15.64 -6.28 -23.19
C GLY A 13 14.13 -6.52 -23.36
N ILE A 14 13.49 -7.20 -22.40
CA ILE A 14 12.04 -7.42 -22.38
C ILE A 14 11.35 -6.21 -21.76
N ASP A 15 10.30 -5.69 -22.41
CA ASP A 15 9.51 -4.57 -21.90
C ASP A 15 8.57 -5.04 -20.78
N LEU A 16 9.10 -5.02 -19.56
CA LEU A 16 8.40 -5.37 -18.32
C LEU A 16 8.40 -4.18 -17.36
N THR A 17 7.31 -4.04 -16.61
CA THR A 17 7.26 -3.12 -15.46
C THR A 17 6.41 -3.67 -14.32
N ALA A 18 6.49 -3.06 -13.15
CA ALA A 18 5.63 -3.37 -12.02
C ALA A 18 4.22 -2.81 -12.24
N ALA A 19 3.25 -3.49 -11.64
CA ALA A 19 1.93 -2.98 -11.38
C ALA A 19 1.47 -3.47 -10.01
N SER A 20 0.52 -2.75 -9.41
CA SER A 20 -0.02 -3.08 -8.10
C SER A 20 -1.53 -3.32 -8.15
N ALA A 21 -1.97 -4.14 -7.21
CA ALA A 21 -3.35 -4.28 -6.75
C ALA A 21 -3.32 -4.11 -5.20
N PRO A 22 -4.46 -4.02 -4.51
CA PRO A 22 -4.47 -4.01 -3.04
C PRO A 22 -3.61 -5.16 -2.48
N GLU A 23 -2.63 -4.80 -1.66
CA GLU A 23 -1.68 -5.72 -0.99
C GLU A 23 -0.92 -6.68 -1.92
N HIS A 24 -0.85 -6.38 -3.22
CA HIS A 24 -0.24 -7.26 -4.21
C HIS A 24 0.53 -6.51 -5.29
N ILE A 25 1.66 -7.08 -5.70
CA ILE A 25 2.50 -6.56 -6.79
C ILE A 25 2.64 -7.66 -7.83
N PHE A 26 2.40 -7.31 -9.10
CA PHE A 26 2.53 -8.22 -10.23
C PHE A 26 3.31 -7.55 -11.37
N VAL A 27 3.58 -8.31 -12.42
CA VAL A 27 4.35 -7.84 -13.58
C VAL A 27 3.40 -7.50 -14.72
N MET A 28 3.62 -6.37 -15.40
CA MET A 28 3.00 -6.10 -16.69
C MET A 28 4.04 -6.22 -17.79
N PHE A 29 3.76 -7.06 -18.77
CA PHE A 29 4.56 -7.27 -19.97
C PHE A 29 3.93 -6.56 -21.15
N ARG A 30 4.73 -5.81 -21.91
CA ARG A 30 4.28 -5.19 -23.16
C ARG A 30 4.58 -6.14 -24.31
N GLU A 31 3.53 -6.65 -24.95
CA GLU A 31 3.69 -7.46 -26.15
C GLU A 31 4.03 -6.57 -27.37
N GLY A 32 4.47 -7.19 -28.47
CA GLY A 32 4.88 -6.47 -29.69
C GLY A 32 3.79 -5.59 -30.32
N SER A 33 2.51 -5.85 -30.03
CA SER A 33 1.38 -5.00 -30.44
C SER A 33 1.28 -3.68 -29.66
N GLY A 34 2.04 -3.56 -28.55
CA GLY A 34 1.99 -2.45 -27.60
C GLY A 34 1.01 -2.64 -26.45
N LYS A 35 0.22 -3.74 -26.44
CA LYS A 35 -0.71 -4.10 -25.37
C LYS A 35 0.02 -4.60 -24.12
N TRP A 36 -0.51 -4.25 -22.95
CA TRP A 36 -0.03 -4.78 -21.68
C TRP A 36 -0.77 -6.06 -21.29
N LEU A 37 -0.02 -7.08 -20.86
CA LEU A 37 -0.50 -8.33 -20.30
C LEU A 37 -0.03 -8.45 -18.85
N ASN A 38 -0.89 -8.94 -17.96
CA ASN A 38 -0.51 -9.17 -16.56
C ASN A 38 0.11 -10.55 -16.42
N PHE A 39 1.21 -10.63 -15.69
CA PHE A 39 1.94 -11.85 -15.39
C PHE A 39 2.08 -11.98 -13.87
N GLU A 40 1.47 -13.05 -13.33
CA GLU A 40 1.58 -13.41 -11.93
C GLU A 40 2.87 -14.21 -11.71
N ALA A 41 3.90 -13.53 -11.22
CA ALA A 41 5.22 -14.12 -11.03
C ALA A 41 5.24 -15.25 -10.00
N THR A 42 4.28 -15.29 -9.07
CA THR A 42 4.20 -16.32 -8.02
C THR A 42 3.69 -17.65 -8.58
N ASN A 43 2.78 -17.59 -9.56
CA ASN A 43 2.20 -18.77 -10.22
C ASN A 43 2.80 -19.04 -11.61
N GLY A 44 3.68 -18.15 -12.09
CA GLY A 44 4.37 -18.29 -13.37
C GLY A 44 3.45 -18.20 -14.60
N THR A 45 2.31 -17.50 -14.50
CA THR A 45 1.29 -17.49 -15.55
C THR A 45 0.75 -16.10 -15.87
N PHE A 46 0.25 -15.92 -17.09
CA PHE A 46 -0.51 -14.73 -17.47
C PHE A 46 -1.92 -14.79 -16.91
N VAL A 47 -2.41 -13.65 -16.40
CA VAL A 47 -3.72 -13.56 -15.74
C VAL A 47 -4.54 -12.41 -16.32
N SER A 48 -5.86 -12.56 -16.29
CA SER A 48 -6.78 -11.51 -16.76
C SER A 48 -6.94 -10.41 -15.72
N ASN A 49 -7.40 -9.23 -16.13
CA ASN A 49 -7.78 -8.16 -15.19
C ASN A 49 -8.87 -8.64 -14.22
N ALA A 50 -9.84 -9.43 -14.71
CA ALA A 50 -10.92 -9.97 -13.89
C ALA A 50 -10.39 -10.93 -12.82
N TRP A 51 -9.39 -11.74 -13.14
CA TRP A 51 -8.74 -12.61 -12.17
C TRP A 51 -8.10 -11.78 -11.04
N ILE A 52 -7.30 -10.76 -11.37
CA ILE A 52 -6.66 -9.90 -10.34
C ILE A 52 -7.72 -9.17 -9.50
N GLN A 53 -8.80 -8.66 -10.11
CA GLN A 53 -9.86 -7.98 -9.38
C GLN A 53 -10.68 -8.90 -8.47
N ASN A 54 -10.76 -10.20 -8.79
CA ASN A 54 -11.38 -11.19 -7.90
C ASN A 54 -10.46 -11.55 -6.72
N GLU A 55 -9.15 -11.65 -6.96
CA GLU A 55 -8.18 -11.96 -5.91
C GLU A 55 -8.00 -10.78 -4.94
N ALA A 56 -7.88 -9.56 -5.49
CA ALA A 56 -7.70 -8.33 -4.75
C ALA A 56 -8.80 -7.31 -5.13
N PRO A 57 -10.00 -7.38 -4.52
CA PRO A 57 -11.10 -6.47 -4.82
C PRO A 57 -10.72 -5.00 -4.65
N MET A 58 -11.11 -4.18 -5.62
CA MET A 58 -10.77 -2.75 -5.67
C MET A 58 -11.92 -1.92 -6.25
N THR A 59 -12.00 -0.66 -5.87
CA THR A 59 -13.08 0.23 -6.36
C THR A 59 -12.82 0.70 -7.79
N GLN A 60 -13.90 1.07 -8.50
CA GLN A 60 -13.77 1.73 -9.80
C GLN A 60 -13.01 3.07 -9.70
N GLN A 61 -13.15 3.77 -8.57
CA GLN A 61 -12.40 5.00 -8.30
C GLN A 61 -10.89 4.71 -8.16
N ALA A 62 -10.49 3.58 -7.58
CA ALA A 62 -9.09 3.17 -7.48
C ALA A 62 -8.48 2.87 -8.86
N LEU A 63 -9.25 2.24 -9.74
CA LEU A 63 -8.87 2.03 -11.13
C LEU A 63 -8.75 3.36 -11.87
N ALA A 64 -9.75 4.25 -11.76
CA ALA A 64 -9.78 5.54 -12.43
C ALA A 64 -8.69 6.51 -11.94
N SER A 65 -8.36 6.48 -10.65
CA SER A 65 -7.29 7.31 -10.08
C SER A 65 -5.89 6.79 -10.44
N GLY A 66 -5.79 5.55 -10.92
CA GLY A 66 -4.54 4.91 -11.32
C GLY A 66 -3.66 4.52 -10.12
N ILE A 67 -4.25 4.21 -8.96
CA ILE A 67 -3.50 3.62 -7.84
C ILE A 67 -3.24 2.12 -8.04
N TYR A 68 -4.00 1.46 -8.93
CA TYR A 68 -3.86 0.04 -9.26
C TYR A 68 -3.99 -0.24 -10.76
N MET A 69 -3.62 -1.46 -11.17
CA MET A 69 -3.91 -2.06 -12.49
C MET A 69 -3.38 -1.29 -13.69
N ARG A 70 -2.22 -0.65 -13.56
CA ARG A 70 -1.54 0.04 -14.66
C ARG A 70 -0.03 -0.18 -14.63
N PRO A 71 0.66 -0.04 -15.77
CA PRO A 71 2.11 -0.04 -15.78
C PRO A 71 2.64 1.13 -14.93
N LEU A 72 3.60 0.82 -14.06
CA LEU A 72 4.31 1.83 -13.28
C LEU A 72 5.54 2.31 -14.02
N THR A 73 5.94 3.54 -13.75
CA THR A 73 7.26 4.05 -14.15
C THR A 73 8.36 3.41 -13.31
N LYS A 74 9.62 3.53 -13.75
CA LYS A 74 10.78 3.11 -12.92
C LYS A 74 10.80 3.82 -11.57
N ARG A 75 10.44 5.10 -11.53
CA ARG A 75 10.39 5.90 -10.29
C ARG A 75 9.31 5.37 -9.35
N GLU A 76 8.10 5.12 -9.85
CA GLU A 76 7.01 4.52 -9.06
C GLU A 76 7.35 3.09 -8.61
N THR A 77 8.06 2.32 -9.43
CA THR A 77 8.52 0.97 -9.07
C THR A 77 9.52 1.03 -7.92
N VAL A 78 10.42 2.01 -7.90
CA VAL A 78 11.32 2.25 -6.76
C VAL A 78 10.51 2.61 -5.52
N VAL A 79 9.48 3.46 -5.63
CA VAL A 79 8.59 3.78 -4.49
C VAL A 79 7.93 2.52 -3.92
N LEU A 80 7.44 1.59 -4.76
CA LEU A 80 6.94 0.29 -4.27
C LEU A 80 8.00 -0.51 -3.50
N MET A 81 9.28 -0.45 -3.92
CA MET A 81 10.34 -1.12 -3.17
C MET A 81 10.60 -0.48 -1.81
N LEU A 82 10.41 0.85 -1.69
CA LEU A 82 10.54 1.55 -0.42
C LEU A 82 9.51 1.08 0.61
N GLU A 83 8.36 0.56 0.19
CA GLU A 83 7.35 0.00 1.09
C GLU A 83 7.91 -1.12 1.97
N THR A 84 8.68 -2.05 1.38
CA THR A 84 9.31 -3.13 2.14
C THR A 84 10.30 -2.58 3.19
N LEU A 85 11.06 -1.55 2.82
CA LEU A 85 12.01 -0.90 3.74
C LEU A 85 11.27 -0.13 4.85
N MET A 86 10.16 0.52 4.54
CA MET A 86 9.30 1.18 5.54
C MET A 86 8.73 0.17 6.55
N VAL A 87 8.25 -0.99 6.07
CA VAL A 87 7.78 -2.08 6.96
C VAL A 87 8.91 -2.53 7.88
N PHE A 88 10.10 -2.77 7.33
CA PHE A 88 11.29 -3.17 8.09
C PHE A 88 11.63 -2.14 9.19
N TYR A 89 11.69 -0.84 8.86
CA TYR A 89 11.97 0.22 9.83
C TYR A 89 10.90 0.28 10.94
N ARG A 90 9.62 0.13 10.59
CA ARG A 90 8.54 0.10 11.58
C ARG A 90 8.70 -1.07 12.56
N GLN A 91 9.03 -2.26 12.07
CA GLN A 91 9.25 -3.45 12.89
C GLN A 91 10.45 -3.31 13.85
N HIS A 92 11.44 -2.50 13.50
CA HIS A 92 12.65 -2.25 14.30
C HIS A 92 12.54 -1.04 15.24
N GLY A 93 11.38 -0.39 15.32
CA GLY A 93 11.21 0.79 16.18
C GLY A 93 11.68 2.11 15.55
N TRP A 94 12.21 2.09 14.33
CA TRP A 94 12.73 3.27 13.61
C TRP A 94 11.59 4.06 12.96
N HIS A 95 10.73 4.61 13.81
CA HIS A 95 9.47 5.20 13.40
C HIS A 95 9.65 6.55 12.68
N GLU A 96 10.62 7.36 13.10
CA GLU A 96 10.90 8.65 12.45
C GLU A 96 11.48 8.43 11.06
N GLU A 97 12.37 7.46 10.91
CA GLU A 97 12.98 7.05 9.65
C GLU A 97 11.93 6.47 8.70
N ALA A 98 11.00 5.66 9.21
CA ALA A 98 9.88 5.15 8.42
C ALA A 98 8.98 6.29 7.89
N VAL A 99 8.75 7.33 8.69
CA VAL A 99 7.98 8.52 8.27
C VAL A 99 8.76 9.35 7.25
N ALA A 100 10.06 9.56 7.46
CA ALA A 100 10.92 10.24 6.50
C ALA A 100 10.91 9.53 5.14
N LEU A 101 10.96 8.20 5.15
CA LEU A 101 10.91 7.39 3.95
C LEU A 101 9.54 7.48 3.25
N ALA A 102 8.43 7.47 4.01
CA ALA A 102 7.09 7.66 3.46
C ALA A 102 6.91 9.05 2.82
N LYS A 103 7.49 10.10 3.41
CA LYS A 103 7.48 11.44 2.83
C LYS A 103 8.26 11.50 1.51
N LEU A 104 9.45 10.91 1.49
CA LEU A 104 10.27 10.80 0.27
C LEU A 104 9.53 10.03 -0.84
N ALA A 105 8.85 8.93 -0.48
CA ALA A 105 8.03 8.18 -1.41
C ALA A 105 6.93 9.04 -2.04
N LEU A 106 6.23 9.87 -1.25
CA LEU A 106 5.19 10.77 -1.73
C LEU A 106 5.70 11.91 -2.61
N GLU A 107 6.95 12.36 -2.45
CA GLU A 107 7.57 13.32 -3.37
C GLU A 107 7.75 12.73 -4.78
N HIS A 108 7.95 11.41 -4.88
CA HIS A 108 8.20 10.71 -6.13
C HIS A 108 6.99 9.98 -6.71
N ASN A 109 6.01 9.65 -5.87
CA ASN A 109 4.70 9.12 -6.24
C ASN A 109 3.63 9.69 -5.29
N PRO A 110 3.02 10.85 -5.60
CA PRO A 110 2.03 11.50 -4.74
C PRO A 110 0.75 10.69 -4.52
N LYS A 111 0.54 9.61 -5.28
CA LYS A 111 -0.62 8.71 -5.17
C LYS A 111 -0.28 7.42 -4.42
N ASP A 112 0.90 7.34 -3.79
CA ASP A 112 1.31 6.15 -3.05
C ASP A 112 0.50 6.01 -1.75
N VAL A 113 -0.50 5.12 -1.79
CA VAL A 113 -1.42 4.90 -0.68
C VAL A 113 -0.69 4.33 0.54
N SER A 114 0.27 3.42 0.36
CA SER A 114 1.01 2.81 1.47
C SER A 114 1.74 3.87 2.30
N SER A 115 2.38 4.85 1.64
CA SER A 115 3.03 5.97 2.31
C SER A 115 2.04 6.91 3.01
N MET A 116 0.87 7.18 2.42
CA MET A 116 -0.18 7.96 3.09
C MET A 116 -0.62 7.28 4.40
N LEU A 117 -0.90 5.98 4.34
CA LEU A 117 -1.32 5.20 5.50
C LEU A 117 -0.21 5.08 6.54
N ALA A 118 1.06 4.91 6.11
CA ALA A 118 2.20 4.85 7.01
C ALA A 118 2.37 6.15 7.82
N ILE A 119 2.16 7.31 7.20
CA ILE A 119 2.20 8.61 7.89
C ILE A 119 1.00 8.74 8.84
N GLY A 120 -0.21 8.39 8.40
CA GLY A 120 -1.40 8.37 9.26
C GLY A 120 -1.21 7.50 10.51
N ALA A 121 -0.72 6.28 10.33
CA ALA A 121 -0.42 5.35 11.43
C ALA A 121 0.68 5.87 12.37
N ALA A 122 1.64 6.67 11.88
CA ALA A 122 2.64 7.30 12.74
C ALA A 122 2.01 8.38 13.64
N TYR A 123 1.16 9.25 13.09
CA TYR A 123 0.40 10.21 13.90
C TYR A 123 -0.52 9.52 14.91
N GLY A 124 -1.15 8.41 14.51
CA GLY A 124 -2.00 7.61 15.40
C GLY A 124 -1.20 7.06 16.59
N ARG A 125 -0.01 6.49 16.35
CA ARG A 125 0.87 6.01 17.42
C ARG A 125 1.38 7.13 18.33
N GLN A 126 1.68 8.30 17.77
CA GLN A 126 2.05 9.47 18.55
C GLN A 126 0.88 9.94 19.43
N MET A 127 -0.34 9.97 18.89
CA MET A 127 -1.55 10.28 19.65
C MET A 127 -1.79 9.26 20.76
N GLU A 128 -1.61 7.97 20.47
CA GLU A 128 -1.76 6.91 21.45
C GLU A 128 -0.81 7.12 22.63
N ARG A 129 0.49 7.28 22.36
CA ARG A 129 1.52 7.47 23.38
C ARG A 129 1.35 8.76 24.17
N ASP A 130 1.07 9.88 23.50
CA ASP A 130 1.15 11.20 24.12
C ASP A 130 -0.18 11.67 24.70
N CYS A 131 -1.31 11.10 24.27
CA CYS A 131 -2.65 11.52 24.65
C CYS A 131 -3.47 10.37 25.23
N VAL A 132 -3.70 9.30 24.48
CA VAL A 132 -4.64 8.23 24.88
C VAL A 132 -4.12 7.45 26.08
N SER A 133 -2.88 6.94 26.01
CA SER A 133 -2.25 6.18 27.09
C SER A 133 -2.03 7.01 28.37
N LYS A 134 -1.90 8.34 28.27
CA LYS A 134 -1.71 9.22 29.43
C LYS A 134 -3.02 9.66 30.10
N TYR A 135 -4.07 9.89 29.32
CA TYR A 135 -5.30 10.53 29.81
C TYR A 135 -6.53 9.62 29.75
N GLY A 136 -6.52 8.55 28.97
CA GLY A 136 -7.58 7.56 28.77
C GLY A 136 -8.83 8.07 28.05
N SER A 137 -9.17 9.36 28.22
CA SER A 137 -10.29 10.03 27.56
C SER A 137 -9.89 11.42 27.09
N PRO A 138 -10.38 11.90 25.93
CA PRO A 138 -10.18 13.27 25.48
C PRO A 138 -10.63 14.33 26.52
N ARG A 139 -11.59 14.00 27.39
CA ARG A 139 -12.07 14.90 28.45
C ARG A 139 -11.04 15.14 29.55
N ASN A 140 -10.14 14.18 29.76
CA ASN A 140 -9.09 14.22 30.78
C ASN A 140 -7.83 14.92 30.28
N VAL A 141 -7.77 15.31 29.00
CA VAL A 141 -6.62 16.01 28.43
C VAL A 141 -6.56 17.44 28.98
N PRO A 142 -5.42 17.87 29.56
CA PRO A 142 -5.19 19.24 30.02
C PRO A 142 -5.47 20.28 28.93
N SER A 143 -6.02 21.45 29.30
CA SER A 143 -6.48 22.46 28.34
C SER A 143 -5.40 22.94 27.37
N ASP A 144 -4.17 23.05 27.85
CA ASP A 144 -2.97 23.41 27.08
C ASP A 144 -2.53 22.32 26.09
N GLN A 145 -2.85 21.06 26.35
CA GLN A 145 -2.49 19.92 25.49
C GLN A 145 -3.59 19.51 24.51
N ARG A 146 -4.83 19.95 24.72
CA ARG A 146 -5.96 19.65 23.81
C ARG A 146 -5.68 20.05 22.35
N PRO A 147 -5.09 21.22 22.03
CA PRO A 147 -4.79 21.57 20.65
C PRO A 147 -3.82 20.57 20.01
N TYR A 148 -2.78 20.14 20.73
CA TYR A 148 -1.82 19.16 20.25
C TYR A 148 -2.47 17.81 19.96
N CYS A 149 -3.23 17.25 20.91
CA CYS A 149 -3.93 15.98 20.71
C CYS A 149 -4.96 16.05 19.57
N SER A 150 -5.66 17.18 19.42
CA SER A 150 -6.60 17.41 18.33
C SER A 150 -5.91 17.48 16.97
N GLN A 151 -4.72 18.11 16.88
CA GLN A 151 -3.93 18.17 15.66
C GLN A 151 -3.46 16.78 15.22
N LEU A 152 -3.01 15.93 16.14
CA LEU A 152 -2.63 14.56 15.82
C LEU A 152 -3.82 13.77 15.26
N ASN A 153 -4.98 13.84 15.92
CA ASN A 153 -6.19 13.18 15.44
C ASN A 153 -6.62 13.67 14.03
N ALA A 154 -6.57 14.99 13.82
CA ALA A 154 -6.86 15.58 12.51
C ALA A 154 -5.87 15.11 11.43
N ALA A 155 -4.58 14.97 11.77
CA ALA A 155 -3.57 14.48 10.86
C ALA A 155 -3.82 13.02 10.44
N VAL A 156 -4.25 12.15 11.37
CA VAL A 156 -4.64 10.76 11.06
C VAL A 156 -5.76 10.76 10.01
N GLY A 157 -6.87 11.46 10.28
CA GLY A 157 -8.02 11.53 9.37
C GLY A 157 -7.69 12.17 8.03
N LEU A 158 -6.78 13.15 8.00
CA LEU A 158 -6.32 13.77 6.76
C LEU A 158 -5.63 12.77 5.84
N TRP A 159 -4.70 11.96 6.37
CA TRP A 159 -3.96 11.01 5.54
C TRP A 159 -4.83 9.85 5.06
N GLN A 160 -5.74 9.38 5.90
CA GLN A 160 -6.74 8.39 5.50
C GLN A 160 -7.67 8.92 4.40
N SER A 161 -8.22 10.13 4.57
CA SER A 161 -9.12 10.72 3.56
C SER A 161 -8.43 10.96 2.22
N ARG A 162 -7.12 11.23 2.19
CA ARG A 162 -6.34 11.30 0.94
C ARG A 162 -6.29 9.96 0.21
N ALA A 163 -6.07 8.85 0.93
CA ALA A 163 -6.12 7.52 0.33
C ALA A 163 -7.53 7.19 -0.18
N GLU A 164 -8.55 7.48 0.62
CA GLU A 164 -9.96 7.23 0.25
C GLU A 164 -10.43 8.06 -0.94
N ALA A 165 -9.92 9.30 -1.08
CA ALA A 165 -10.16 10.15 -2.25
C ALA A 165 -9.56 9.58 -3.55
N LEU A 166 -8.53 8.72 -3.44
CA LEU A 166 -8.01 7.95 -4.56
C LEU A 166 -8.79 6.65 -4.80
N GLY A 167 -9.82 6.35 -4.00
CA GLY A 167 -10.63 5.14 -4.13
C GLY A 167 -10.11 3.95 -3.32
N TRP A 168 -9.05 4.11 -2.52
CA TRP A 168 -8.65 3.09 -1.57
C TRP A 168 -9.75 2.88 -0.50
N ARG A 169 -9.90 1.65 -0.03
CA ARG A 169 -10.79 1.30 1.07
C ARG A 169 -10.07 0.32 1.99
N GLU A 170 -10.26 0.50 3.28
CA GLU A 170 -9.76 -0.43 4.28
C GLU A 170 -10.44 -1.81 4.10
N PRO A 171 -9.68 -2.92 4.09
CA PRO A 171 -10.25 -4.25 4.08
C PRO A 171 -11.19 -4.44 5.28
N THR A 172 -12.40 -4.94 5.03
CA THR A 172 -13.35 -5.24 6.10
C THR A 172 -12.94 -6.52 6.84
N ALA A 173 -13.41 -6.68 8.08
CA ALA A 173 -13.19 -7.93 8.83
C ALA A 173 -13.70 -9.17 8.06
N ALA A 174 -14.82 -9.04 7.35
CA ALA A 174 -15.36 -10.09 6.50
C ALA A 174 -14.42 -10.41 5.32
N ALA A 175 -13.91 -9.38 4.62
CA ALA A 175 -12.96 -9.58 3.51
C ALA A 175 -11.66 -10.24 3.98
N ASN A 176 -11.16 -9.86 5.16
CA ASN A 176 -9.98 -10.49 5.77
C ASN A 176 -10.24 -11.96 6.14
N ALA A 177 -11.42 -12.27 6.68
CA ALA A 177 -11.80 -13.64 7.00
C ALA A 177 -11.92 -14.51 5.74
N GLU A 178 -12.58 -14.01 4.69
CA GLU A 178 -12.67 -14.68 3.39
C GLU A 178 -11.29 -14.92 2.76
N TYR A 179 -10.39 -13.94 2.83
CA TYR A 179 -9.01 -14.09 2.39
C TYR A 179 -8.29 -15.19 3.17
N GLN A 180 -8.39 -15.18 4.50
CA GLN A 180 -7.78 -16.19 5.36
C GLN A 180 -8.29 -17.60 5.03
N GLU A 181 -9.60 -17.78 4.85
CA GLU A 181 -10.19 -19.06 4.44
C GLU A 181 -9.70 -19.54 3.06
N ARG A 182 -9.45 -18.63 2.11
CA ARG A 182 -8.83 -18.98 0.82
C ARG A 182 -7.42 -19.49 1.01
N ILE A 183 -6.61 -18.81 1.82
CA ILE A 183 -5.23 -19.23 2.12
C ILE A 183 -5.21 -20.60 2.79
N ASP A 184 -6.09 -20.84 3.76
CA ASP A 184 -6.12 -22.12 4.48
C ASP A 184 -6.56 -23.28 3.57
N ARG A 185 -7.54 -23.04 2.67
CA ARG A 185 -7.91 -24.02 1.64
C ARG A 185 -6.77 -24.31 0.66
N ALA A 186 -6.04 -23.28 0.22
CA ALA A 186 -4.90 -23.46 -0.69
C ALA A 186 -3.77 -24.27 -0.04
N LYS A 187 -3.50 -24.04 1.25
CA LYS A 187 -2.52 -24.83 2.02
C LYS A 187 -2.96 -26.28 2.20
N ALA A 188 -4.25 -26.53 2.42
CA ALA A 188 -4.79 -27.88 2.57
C ALA A 188 -4.78 -28.70 1.27
N ALA A 189 -4.67 -28.02 0.12
CA ALA A 189 -4.61 -28.65 -1.21
C ALA A 189 -3.18 -28.95 -1.70
N GLN A 190 -2.15 -28.59 -0.93
CA GLN A 190 -0.73 -28.91 -1.18
C GLN A 190 -0.27 -30.09 -0.33
#